data_AF-R5EX88-F1
#
_entry.id   AF-R5EX88-F1
#
_cell.length_a   1.000
_cell.length_b   1.000
_cell.length_c   1.000
_cell.angle_alpha   90.00
_cell.angle_beta   90.00
_cell.angle_gamma   90.00
#
_symmetry.space_group_name_H-M   'P 1'
#
loop_
_entity.id
_entity.type
_entity.pdbx_description
1 polymer ?
#
loop_
_entity_poly.entity_id
_entity_poly.type
_entity_poly.pdbx_seq_one_letter_code
_entity_poly.pdbx_strand_id
1 'polypeptide(L)'
;MDMVSAKGRELLQFNLGKFAKEALNLNWNAYRCRLPKSGSISSKYKSQTISAGEMLSGVINSCLLGNNFSQSCSSFASTLLPAKKSAMYEFMSSPKANWNRMTMLTAWEAHKQIASLTNHKEHCLIIDDSVLEHSRAKRMENVTRTYDHNLGSTVKGFTCLQL
;
A
#
# COMPACT_ATOMS: atom_id res chain seq x y z
N MET A 1 13.34 -18.78 9.62
CA MET A 1 13.57 -17.90 10.78
C MET A 1 12.24 -17.75 11.49
N ASP A 2 12.00 -18.59 12.48
CA ASP A 2 10.76 -18.55 13.26
C ASP A 2 10.80 -17.33 14.18
N MET A 3 10.06 -16.30 13.78
CA MET A 3 9.85 -15.08 14.57
C MET A 3 8.79 -15.35 15.65
N VAL A 4 9.10 -16.22 16.61
CA VAL A 4 8.23 -16.43 17.77
C VAL A 4 9.06 -16.28 19.04
N SER A 5 8.90 -15.13 19.71
CA SER A 5 9.36 -14.95 21.07
C SER A 5 8.47 -15.76 22.01
N ALA A 6 9.09 -16.53 22.91
CA ALA A 6 8.46 -17.44 23.88
C ALA A 6 7.51 -16.74 24.88
N LYS A 7 7.39 -15.42 24.82
CA LYS A 7 6.37 -14.63 25.51
C LYS A 7 5.72 -13.72 24.47
N GLY A 8 4.58 -14.15 23.91
CA GLY A 8 3.86 -13.54 22.78
C GLY A 8 3.32 -12.11 22.97
N ARG A 9 4.11 -11.20 23.55
CA ARG A 9 3.77 -9.78 23.78
C ARG A 9 4.83 -8.81 23.26
N GLU A 10 6.05 -9.24 22.95
CA GLU A 10 7.13 -8.32 22.54
C GLU A 10 7.27 -8.11 21.02
N LEU A 11 6.71 -8.99 20.18
CA LEU A 11 6.73 -8.82 18.72
C LEU A 11 5.79 -7.70 18.21
N LEU A 12 4.99 -7.10 19.10
CA LEU A 12 4.10 -5.97 18.77
C LEU A 12 4.80 -4.60 18.85
N GLN A 13 6.06 -4.54 19.28
CA GLN A 13 6.77 -3.26 19.39
C GLN A 13 7.41 -2.78 18.08
N PHE A 14 7.66 -3.66 17.10
CA PHE A 14 8.02 -3.20 15.76
C PHE A 14 6.75 -2.82 14.99
N ASN A 15 6.18 -1.66 15.34
CA ASN A 15 5.10 -1.08 14.58
C ASN A 15 5.69 -0.54 13.27
N LEU A 16 5.82 -1.43 12.29
CA LEU A 16 6.26 -1.13 10.92
C LEU A 16 5.47 0.05 10.34
N GLY A 17 4.20 0.19 10.74
CA GLY A 17 3.35 1.33 10.41
C GLY A 17 3.81 2.65 11.01
N LYS A 18 4.36 2.68 12.23
CA LYS A 18 4.91 3.90 12.86
C LYS A 18 6.22 4.32 12.21
N PHE A 19 7.13 3.36 12.01
CA PHE A 19 8.38 3.62 11.29
C PHE A 19 8.12 4.09 9.85
N ALA A 20 7.26 3.41 9.10
CA ALA A 20 6.89 3.81 7.74
C ALA A 20 6.19 5.17 7.71
N LYS A 21 5.29 5.47 8.68
CA LYS A 21 4.63 6.78 8.76
C LYS A 21 5.62 7.93 8.92
N GLU A 22 6.60 7.76 9.80
CA GLU A 22 7.59 8.79 10.13
C GLU A 22 8.67 8.87 9.04
N ALA A 23 9.27 7.74 8.67
CA ALA A 23 10.38 7.68 7.70
C ALA A 23 9.94 8.05 6.27
N LEU A 24 8.72 7.70 5.87
CA LEU A 24 8.19 7.96 4.52
C LEU A 24 7.21 9.14 4.48
N ASN A 25 7.09 9.87 5.59
CA ASN A 25 6.24 11.06 5.72
C ASN A 25 4.80 10.85 5.21
N LEU A 26 4.22 9.67 5.52
CA LEU A 26 2.99 9.20 4.89
C LEU A 26 1.79 10.10 5.21
N ASN A 27 1.74 10.69 6.40
CA ASN A 27 0.66 11.59 6.81
C ASN A 27 0.61 12.87 5.95
N TRP A 28 1.78 13.49 5.72
CA TRP A 28 1.89 14.68 4.90
C TRP A 28 1.64 14.38 3.43
N ASN A 29 2.19 13.28 2.94
CA ASN A 29 2.00 12.83 1.57
C ASN A 29 0.53 12.46 1.30
N ALA A 30 -0.17 11.85 2.26
CA ALA A 30 -1.60 11.57 2.17
C ALA A 30 -2.43 12.84 1.97
N TYR A 31 -2.09 13.94 2.67
CA TYR A 31 -2.73 15.24 2.47
C TYR A 31 -2.46 15.80 1.08
N ARG A 32 -1.18 15.82 0.64
CA ARG A 32 -0.78 16.31 -0.70
C ARG A 32 -1.40 15.53 -1.85
N CYS A 33 -1.73 14.27 -1.61
CA CYS A 33 -2.36 13.37 -2.56
C CYS A 33 -3.89 13.30 -2.43
N ARG A 34 -4.49 14.17 -1.61
CA ARG A 34 -5.95 14.27 -1.42
C ARG A 34 -6.60 12.94 -1.01
N LEU A 35 -5.90 12.14 -0.22
CA LEU A 35 -6.45 10.89 0.30
C LEU A 35 -7.64 11.21 1.22
N PRO A 36 -8.74 10.44 1.13
CA PRO A 36 -9.95 10.72 1.89
C PRO A 36 -9.72 10.46 3.38
N LYS A 37 -10.31 11.30 4.23
CA LYS A 37 -10.41 11.04 5.67
C LYS A 37 -11.56 10.09 5.93
N SER A 38 -11.42 9.20 6.93
CA SER A 38 -12.48 8.25 7.32
C SER A 38 -13.85 8.91 7.48
N GLY A 39 -13.93 10.10 8.08
CA GLY A 39 -15.20 10.81 8.30
C GLY A 39 -15.90 11.34 7.03
N SER A 40 -15.21 11.41 5.89
CA SER A 40 -15.78 11.79 4.58
C SER A 40 -16.26 10.58 3.77
N ILE A 41 -16.00 9.37 4.27
CA ILE A 41 -16.27 8.10 3.62
C ILE A 41 -17.54 7.53 4.27
N SER A 42 -18.63 7.45 3.49
CA SER A 42 -19.95 6.85 3.81
C SER A 42 -20.53 7.08 5.22
N SER A 43 -21.72 7.68 5.29
CA SER A 43 -22.43 7.96 6.57
C SER A 43 -22.68 6.72 7.45
N LYS A 44 -22.57 5.50 6.91
CA LYS A 44 -22.79 4.23 7.61
C LYS A 44 -21.65 3.82 8.57
N TYR A 45 -20.45 4.42 8.51
CA TYR A 45 -19.29 3.98 9.29
C TYR A 45 -18.58 5.08 10.11
N LYS A 46 -19.31 6.17 10.40
CA LYS A 46 -18.83 7.41 11.07
C LYS A 46 -18.22 7.27 12.49
N SER A 47 -18.24 6.11 13.13
CA SER A 47 -17.92 6.01 14.56
C SER A 47 -16.43 6.18 14.92
N GLN A 48 -15.52 6.23 13.94
CA GLN A 48 -14.09 6.45 14.18
C GLN A 48 -13.49 7.43 13.14
N THR A 49 -13.06 8.60 13.62
CA THR A 49 -12.30 9.58 12.82
C THR A 49 -10.85 9.13 12.66
N ILE A 50 -10.63 8.12 11.83
CA ILE A 50 -9.31 7.59 11.54
C ILE A 50 -8.64 8.51 10.51
N SER A 51 -7.36 8.79 10.72
CA SER A 51 -6.57 9.61 9.80
C SER A 51 -6.29 8.86 8.49
N ALA A 52 -6.14 9.60 7.39
CA ALA A 52 -5.80 9.00 6.09
C ALA A 52 -4.47 8.23 6.12
N GLY A 53 -3.49 8.69 6.91
CA GLY A 53 -2.22 7.99 7.07
C GLY A 53 -2.34 6.72 7.91
N GLU A 54 -3.23 6.66 8.90
CA GLU A 54 -3.55 5.40 9.59
C GLU A 54 -4.20 4.39 8.67
N MET A 55 -5.20 4.81 7.87
CA MET A 55 -5.81 3.96 6.85
C MET A 55 -4.75 3.43 5.89
N LEU A 56 -3.86 4.29 5.40
CA LEU A 56 -2.78 3.91 4.49
C LEU A 56 -1.82 2.89 5.12
N SER A 57 -1.36 3.12 6.35
CA SER A 57 -0.52 2.14 7.05
C SER A 57 -1.24 0.83 7.31
N GLY A 58 -2.54 0.87 7.57
CA GLY A 58 -3.38 -0.33 7.66
C GLY A 58 -3.37 -1.13 6.37
N VAL A 59 -3.50 -0.46 5.21
CA VAL A 59 -3.42 -1.11 3.89
C VAL A 59 -2.04 -1.74 3.69
N ILE A 60 -0.96 -0.99 3.94
CA ILE A 60 0.42 -1.49 3.78
C ILE A 60 0.68 -2.70 4.69
N ASN A 61 0.32 -2.58 5.97
CA ASN A 61 0.48 -3.67 6.94
C ASN A 61 -0.34 -4.91 6.54
N SER A 62 -1.53 -4.72 5.95
CA SER A 62 -2.35 -5.86 5.51
C SER A 62 -1.66 -6.74 4.46
N CYS A 63 -0.80 -6.15 3.61
CA CYS A 63 -0.02 -6.85 2.61
C CYS A 63 1.13 -7.66 3.22
N LEU A 64 1.57 -7.29 4.43
CA LEU A 64 2.62 -8.00 5.17
C LEU A 64 2.04 -9.08 6.09
N LEU A 65 0.83 -8.85 6.61
CA LEU A 65 0.15 -9.73 7.57
C LEU A 65 -0.64 -10.87 6.92
N GLY A 66 -0.77 -10.90 5.60
CA GLY A 66 -1.47 -11.97 4.89
C GLY A 66 -1.28 -11.92 3.38
N ASN A 67 -1.73 -12.97 2.68
CA ASN A 67 -1.52 -13.11 1.24
C ASN A 67 -2.23 -12.03 0.39
N ASN A 68 -3.27 -11.40 0.93
CA ASN A 68 -3.98 -10.29 0.31
C ASN A 68 -4.83 -9.54 1.35
N PHE A 69 -5.12 -8.27 1.07
CA PHE A 69 -5.92 -7.38 1.92
C PHE A 69 -7.24 -8.05 2.40
N SER A 70 -7.96 -8.70 1.48
CA SER A 70 -9.26 -9.32 1.76
C SER A 70 -9.17 -10.42 2.82
N GLN A 71 -8.13 -11.26 2.71
CA GLN A 71 -7.85 -12.36 3.64
C GLN A 71 -7.35 -11.84 4.98
N SER A 72 -6.49 -10.81 4.97
CA SER A 72 -6.00 -10.15 6.20
C SER A 72 -7.13 -9.51 7.01
N CYS A 73 -8.15 -8.95 6.35
CA CYS A 73 -9.37 -8.45 7.02
C CYS A 73 -10.29 -9.54 7.60
N SER A 74 -10.12 -10.80 7.20
CA SER A 74 -10.94 -11.92 7.64
C SER A 74 -10.22 -12.85 8.62
N SER A 75 -8.95 -12.59 8.91
CA SER A 75 -8.14 -13.33 9.88
C SER A 75 -7.99 -12.53 11.18
N PHE A 76 -7.27 -13.08 12.16
CA PHE A 76 -6.93 -12.37 13.40
C PHE A 76 -6.23 -11.02 13.15
N ALA A 77 -5.54 -10.88 12.02
CA ALA A 77 -4.90 -9.62 11.61
C ALA A 77 -5.90 -8.46 11.47
N SER A 78 -7.20 -8.74 11.30
CA SER A 78 -8.25 -7.70 11.28
C SER A 78 -8.27 -6.86 12.55
N THR A 79 -7.88 -7.43 13.69
CA THR A 79 -7.79 -6.75 14.99
C THR A 79 -6.68 -5.70 15.01
N LEU A 80 -5.68 -5.84 14.13
CA LEU A 80 -4.56 -4.91 13.99
C LEU A 80 -4.84 -3.82 12.94
N LEU A 81 -5.92 -3.93 12.16
CA LEU A 81 -6.28 -2.97 11.14
C LEU A 81 -7.03 -1.77 11.75
N PRO A 82 -6.80 -0.56 11.22
CA PRO A 82 -7.36 0.65 11.79
C PRO A 82 -8.88 0.74 11.61
N ALA A 83 -9.44 0.11 10.57
CA ALA A 83 -10.85 0.18 10.23
C ALA A 83 -11.38 -1.15 9.71
N LYS A 84 -12.72 -1.24 9.64
CA LYS A 84 -13.41 -2.37 9.00
C LYS A 84 -13.09 -2.44 7.51
N LYS A 85 -13.14 -3.66 6.96
CA LYS A 85 -12.92 -3.97 5.55
C LYS A 85 -13.64 -3.05 4.56
N SER A 86 -14.92 -2.74 4.81
CA SER A 86 -15.72 -1.86 3.94
C SER A 86 -15.14 -0.45 3.86
N ALA A 87 -14.82 0.17 5.00
CA ALA A 87 -14.26 1.52 5.07
C ALA A 87 -12.88 1.60 4.41
N MET A 88 -12.06 0.56 4.57
CA MET A 88 -10.75 0.45 3.92
C MET A 88 -10.86 0.34 2.39
N TYR A 89 -11.84 -0.43 1.88
CA TYR A 89 -12.09 -0.48 0.44
C TYR A 89 -12.57 0.87 -0.10
N GLU A 90 -13.49 1.54 0.59
CA GLU A 90 -13.96 2.87 0.21
C GLU A 90 -12.82 3.91 0.24
N PHE A 91 -11.87 3.79 1.18
CA PHE A 91 -10.65 4.59 1.22
C PHE A 91 -9.78 4.36 -0.04
N MET A 92 -9.51 3.10 -0.38
CA MET A 92 -8.69 2.73 -1.54
C MET A 92 -9.37 3.10 -2.87
N SER A 93 -10.69 3.01 -2.95
CA SER A 93 -11.46 3.28 -4.17
C SER A 93 -11.81 4.76 -4.37
N SER A 94 -11.27 5.67 -3.57
CA SER A 94 -11.63 7.09 -3.67
C SER A 94 -11.14 7.71 -4.97
N PRO A 95 -12.02 8.29 -5.80
CA PRO A 95 -11.64 8.91 -7.07
C PRO A 95 -10.89 10.23 -6.89
N LYS A 96 -10.93 10.83 -5.69
CA LYS A 96 -10.21 12.07 -5.37
C LYS A 96 -8.74 11.82 -5.02
N ALA A 97 -8.39 10.58 -4.70
CA ALA A 97 -7.05 10.19 -4.30
C ALA A 97 -6.11 10.15 -5.51
N ASN A 98 -4.97 10.85 -5.42
CA ASN A 98 -3.91 10.77 -6.40
C ASN A 98 -2.87 9.72 -5.97
N TRP A 99 -3.17 8.45 -6.26
CA TRP A 99 -2.32 7.32 -5.91
C TRP A 99 -0.95 7.36 -6.59
N ASN A 100 -0.87 7.81 -7.85
CA ASN A 100 0.41 7.93 -8.58
C ASN A 100 1.36 8.91 -7.88
N ARG A 101 0.84 10.08 -7.49
CA ARG A 101 1.62 11.06 -6.72
C ARG A 101 2.03 10.50 -5.37
N MET A 102 1.15 9.74 -4.70
CA MET A 102 1.46 9.11 -3.42
C MET A 102 2.64 8.14 -3.55
N THR A 103 2.63 7.28 -4.57
CA THR A 103 3.72 6.34 -4.84
C THR A 103 5.04 7.08 -5.12
N MET A 104 5.03 8.11 -5.98
CA MET A 104 6.23 8.90 -6.28
C MET A 104 6.79 9.62 -5.04
N LEU A 105 5.94 10.24 -4.22
CA LEU A 105 6.40 10.90 -3.00
C LEU A 105 6.95 9.92 -1.98
N THR A 106 6.37 8.72 -1.90
CA THR A 106 6.87 7.66 -1.02
C THR A 106 8.22 7.15 -1.51
N ALA A 107 8.38 6.92 -2.82
CA ALA A 107 9.65 6.53 -3.44
C ALA A 107 10.73 7.60 -3.23
N TRP A 108 10.38 8.89 -3.34
CA TRP A 108 11.29 9.99 -3.07
C TRP A 108 11.79 10.02 -1.62
N GLU A 109 10.90 9.87 -0.64
CA GLU A 109 11.34 9.83 0.77
C GLU A 109 12.18 8.58 1.05
N ALA A 110 11.82 7.42 0.50
CA ALA A 110 12.65 6.22 0.59
C ALA A 110 14.04 6.43 -0.03
N HIS A 111 14.10 7.05 -1.21
CA HIS A 111 15.37 7.38 -1.86
C HIS A 111 16.23 8.31 -1.00
N LYS A 112 15.65 9.34 -0.37
CA LYS A 112 16.38 10.23 0.55
C LYS A 112 16.97 9.50 1.75
N GLN A 113 16.23 8.54 2.31
CA GLN A 113 16.73 7.71 3.42
C GLN A 113 17.87 6.79 2.95
N ILE A 114 17.77 6.20 1.76
CA ILE A 114 18.84 5.35 1.22
C ILE A 114 20.08 6.19 0.88
N ALA A 115 19.89 7.34 0.25
CA ALA A 115 20.97 8.24 -0.15
C ALA A 115 21.71 8.88 1.03
N SER A 116 21.11 8.94 2.23
CA SER A 116 21.81 9.39 3.43
C SER A 116 22.73 8.31 4.02
N LEU A 117 22.50 7.04 3.68
CA LEU A 117 23.32 5.90 4.11
C LEU A 117 24.53 5.66 3.20
N THR A 118 24.60 6.31 2.03
CA THR A 118 25.68 6.13 1.05
C THR A 118 26.39 7.44 0.72
N ASN A 119 27.71 7.48 0.91
CA ASN A 119 28.53 8.62 0.49
C ASN A 119 28.86 8.60 -1.02
N HIS A 120 28.79 7.42 -1.64
CA HIS A 120 29.03 7.23 -3.07
C HIS A 120 27.69 7.24 -3.81
N LYS A 121 27.53 8.19 -4.74
CA LYS A 121 26.32 8.38 -5.54
C LYS A 121 26.59 7.91 -6.95
N GLU A 122 26.46 6.61 -7.17
CA GLU A 122 26.36 6.08 -8.53
C GLU A 122 24.87 6.10 -8.92
N HIS A 123 24.56 6.87 -9.95
CA HIS A 123 23.21 6.94 -10.50
C HIS A 123 23.10 5.98 -11.68
N CYS A 124 22.12 5.10 -11.65
CA CYS A 124 21.73 4.28 -12.79
C CYS A 124 20.31 4.66 -13.23
N LEU A 125 20.09 4.65 -14.54
CA LEU A 125 18.75 4.70 -15.11
C LEU A 125 18.21 3.27 -15.14
N ILE A 126 17.12 3.03 -14.40
CA ILE A 126 16.42 1.74 -14.39
C ILE A 126 15.13 1.94 -15.18
N ILE A 127 14.94 1.16 -16.24
CA ILE A 127 13.70 1.11 -17.00
C ILE A 127 13.13 -0.29 -16.75
N ASP A 128 11.93 -0.33 -16.18
CA ASP A 128 11.19 -1.57 -15.94
C ASP A 128 9.86 -1.53 -16.71
N ASP A 129 9.60 -2.59 -17.48
CA ASP A 129 8.38 -2.79 -18.29
C ASP A 129 7.52 -3.94 -17.77
N SER A 130 7.75 -4.36 -16.52
CA SER A 130 7.06 -5.47 -15.86
C SER A 130 5.54 -5.40 -16.03
N VAL A 131 4.95 -6.57 -16.34
CA VAL A 131 3.50 -6.72 -16.50
C VAL A 131 2.85 -6.93 -15.14
N LEU A 132 1.92 -6.04 -14.78
CA LEU A 132 1.07 -6.21 -13.60
C LEU A 132 -0.19 -6.99 -13.98
N GLU A 133 -0.19 -8.28 -13.66
CA GLU A 133 -1.32 -9.17 -13.91
C GLU A 133 -2.42 -9.03 -12.84
N HIS A 134 -3.68 -8.96 -13.31
CA HIS A 134 -4.89 -8.92 -12.50
C HIS A 134 -5.82 -10.11 -12.81
N SER A 135 -5.30 -11.33 -12.73
CA SER A 135 -6.00 -12.58 -13.09
C SER A 135 -7.33 -12.81 -12.36
N ARG A 136 -7.48 -12.28 -11.13
CA ARG A 136 -8.68 -12.47 -10.28
C ARG A 136 -9.71 -11.34 -10.35
N ALA A 137 -9.45 -10.29 -11.12
CA ALA A 137 -10.38 -9.17 -11.26
C ALA A 137 -11.58 -9.54 -12.14
N LYS A 138 -12.72 -9.91 -11.52
CA LYS A 138 -13.97 -10.23 -12.24
C LYS A 138 -14.65 -8.99 -12.85
N ARG A 139 -14.39 -7.80 -12.29
CA ARG A 139 -15.10 -6.54 -12.61
C ARG A 139 -14.16 -5.34 -12.49
N MET A 140 -13.04 -5.36 -13.22
CA MET A 140 -12.38 -4.11 -13.58
C MET A 140 -12.73 -3.87 -15.04
N GLU A 141 -13.74 -3.03 -15.28
CA GLU A 141 -14.33 -2.79 -16.60
C GLU A 141 -13.32 -2.23 -17.64
N ASN A 142 -12.07 -1.93 -17.23
CA ASN A 142 -11.02 -1.33 -18.06
C ASN A 142 -9.65 -2.01 -17.94
N VAL A 143 -9.56 -3.33 -17.68
CA VAL A 143 -8.26 -4.03 -17.74
C VAL A 143 -8.02 -4.54 -19.15
N THR A 144 -6.93 -4.06 -19.76
CA THR A 144 -6.48 -4.46 -21.09
C THR A 144 -5.93 -5.89 -21.08
N ARG A 145 -5.96 -6.55 -22.23
CA ARG A 145 -5.20 -7.78 -22.45
C ARG A 145 -3.81 -7.41 -22.92
N THR A 146 -2.79 -7.75 -22.16
CA THR A 146 -1.38 -7.45 -22.45
C THR A 146 -0.65 -8.76 -22.72
N TYR A 147 0.19 -8.77 -23.75
CA TYR A 147 1.07 -9.91 -23.99
C TYR A 147 2.26 -9.82 -23.03
N ASP A 148 2.38 -10.81 -22.15
CA ASP A 148 3.52 -10.95 -21.25
C ASP A 148 4.61 -11.76 -21.94
N HIS A 149 5.71 -11.09 -22.31
CA HIS A 149 6.85 -11.69 -22.99
C HIS A 149 7.63 -12.67 -22.08
N ASN A 150 7.54 -12.53 -20.76
CA ASN A 150 8.21 -13.43 -19.82
C ASN A 150 7.45 -14.76 -19.72
N LEU A 151 6.12 -14.72 -19.72
CA LEU A 151 5.26 -15.90 -19.67
C LEU A 151 4.92 -16.47 -21.05
N GLY A 152 5.21 -15.73 -22.13
CA GLY A 152 4.84 -16.09 -23.50
C GLY A 152 3.33 -16.15 -23.73
N SER A 153 2.53 -15.42 -22.95
CA SER A 153 1.07 -15.55 -22.95
C SER A 153 0.35 -14.21 -22.79
N THR A 154 -0.91 -14.15 -23.23
CA THR A 154 -1.73 -12.95 -23.05
C THR A 154 -2.44 -12.98 -21.71
N VAL A 155 -2.08 -12.06 -20.83
CA VAL A 155 -2.66 -11.91 -19.48
C VAL A 155 -3.65 -10.74 -19.42
N LYS A 156 -4.50 -10.72 -18.40
CA LYS A 156 -5.34 -9.55 -18.09
C LYS A 156 -4.55 -8.63 -17.15
N GLY A 157 -4.11 -7.48 -17.64
CA GLY A 157 -3.22 -6.60 -16.87
C GLY A 157 -2.83 -5.35 -17.64
N PHE A 158 -1.73 -4.74 -17.22
CA PHE A 158 -1.11 -3.63 -17.93
C PHE A 158 0.40 -3.66 -17.73
N THR A 159 1.15 -3.14 -18.70
CA THR A 159 2.59 -2.88 -18.57
C THR A 159 2.79 -1.70 -17.62
N CYS A 160 3.49 -1.93 -16.52
CA CYS A 160 3.80 -0.88 -15.57
C CYS A 160 5.14 -0.24 -15.95
N LEU A 161 5.13 0.64 -16.95
CA LEU A 161 6.34 1.40 -17.31
C LEU A 161 6.69 2.37 -16.18
N GLN A 162 7.73 2.05 -15.43
CA GLN A 162 8.28 2.92 -14.39
C GLN A 162 9.62 3.49 -14.90
N LEU A 163 9.71 4.83 -14.88
CA LEU A 163 10.88 5.64 -15.23
C LEU A 163 11.42 6.32 -13.98
#